data_AF-A0A6J7KCJ6-F1
#
_entry.id   AF-A0A6J7KCJ6-F1
#
_cell.length_a   1.000
_cell.length_b   1.000
_cell.length_c   1.000
_cell.angle_alpha   90.00
_cell.angle_beta   90.00
_cell.angle_gamma   90.00
#
_symmetry.space_group_name_H-M   'P 1'
#
loop_
_entity.id
_entity.type
_entity.pdbx_description
1 polymer ?
#
loop_
_entity_poly.entity_id
_entity_poly.type
_entity_poly.pdbx_seq_one_letter_code
_entity_poly.pdbx_strand_id
1 'polypeptide(L)'
;MARIEKLLDQEATAAEAAEHAVDLEAPLPAGSKVTRGGARTRNVQVRLRDEEFEGLSAYAAEQGLPVSTVIRMLVLRSIAPVDDLKSALDRLETDLAAVRRKALSA
;
A
#
# COMPACT_ATOMS: atom_id res chain seq x y z
N MET A 1 9.81 51.38 14.16
CA MET A 1 8.88 50.39 13.56
C MET A 1 9.18 50.18 12.07
N ALA A 2 9.13 51.21 11.22
CA ALA A 2 9.32 51.10 9.75
C ALA A 2 10.59 50.38 9.24
N ARG A 3 11.70 50.39 9.99
CA ARG A 3 12.95 49.68 9.60
C ARG A 3 12.82 48.16 9.74
N ILE A 4 12.07 47.68 10.74
CA ILE A 4 11.90 46.24 10.98
C ILE A 4 10.93 45.66 9.95
N GLU A 5 9.82 46.35 9.69
CA GLU A 5 8.87 46.00 8.63
C GLU A 5 9.58 45.86 7.28
N LYS A 6 10.40 46.84 6.92
CA LYS A 6 11.20 46.78 5.68
C LYS A 6 12.15 45.57 5.62
N LEU A 7 12.74 45.17 6.76
CA LEU A 7 13.62 44.00 6.81
C LEU A 7 12.82 42.69 6.66
N LEU A 8 11.63 42.63 7.25
CA LEU A 8 10.74 41.47 7.13
C LEU A 8 10.21 41.32 5.71
N ASP A 9 9.84 42.40 5.04
CA ASP A 9 9.39 42.37 3.64
C ASP A 9 10.50 41.93 2.68
N GLN A 10 11.73 42.39 2.95
CA GLN A 10 12.92 41.96 2.21
C GLN A 10 13.21 40.47 2.40
N GLU A 11 13.13 39.97 3.63
CA GLU A 11 13.35 38.55 3.93
C GLU A 11 12.24 37.68 3.33
N ALA A 12 10.98 38.11 3.40
CA ALA A 12 9.86 37.40 2.78
C ALA A 12 10.04 37.26 1.27
N THR A 13 10.40 38.36 0.59
CA THR A 13 10.66 38.35 -0.85
C THR A 13 11.85 37.45 -1.21
N ALA A 14 12.91 37.46 -0.39
CA ALA A 14 14.08 36.62 -0.59
C ALA A 14 13.76 35.13 -0.40
N ALA A 15 12.93 34.78 0.58
CA ALA A 15 12.50 33.41 0.83
C ALA A 15 11.64 32.85 -0.31
N GLU A 16 10.69 33.63 -0.84
CA GLU A 16 9.87 33.23 -1.99
C GLU A 16 10.72 33.04 -3.25
N ALA A 17 11.66 33.96 -3.52
CA ALA A 17 12.58 33.84 -4.65
C ALA A 17 13.49 32.61 -4.53
N ALA A 18 13.93 32.28 -3.30
CA ALA A 18 14.74 31.10 -3.04
C ALA A 18 13.95 29.81 -3.28
N GLU A 19 12.67 29.73 -2.90
CA GLU A 19 11.79 28.59 -3.14
C GLU A 19 11.60 28.33 -4.65
N HIS A 20 11.40 29.37 -5.44
CA HIS A 20 11.27 29.26 -6.90
C HIS A 20 12.57 28.86 -7.62
N ALA A 21 13.72 29.07 -7.00
CA ALA A 21 15.03 28.72 -7.55
C ALA A 21 15.52 27.33 -7.12
N VAL A 22 14.74 26.59 -6.31
CA VAL A 22 15.13 25.25 -5.86
C VAL A 22 15.09 24.25 -7.02
N ASP A 23 16.23 23.60 -7.24
CA ASP A 23 16.31 22.40 -8.07
C ASP A 23 15.69 21.22 -7.31
N LEU A 24 14.51 20.78 -7.76
CA LEU A 24 13.77 19.66 -7.15
C LEU A 24 14.46 18.30 -7.32
N GLU A 25 15.43 18.21 -8.23
CA GLU A 25 16.22 17.00 -8.46
C GLU A 25 17.53 16.99 -7.66
N ALA A 26 17.84 18.07 -6.94
CA ALA A 26 19.02 18.14 -6.10
C ALA A 26 18.95 17.11 -4.95
N PRO A 27 20.08 16.48 -4.59
CA PRO A 27 20.13 15.57 -3.46
C PRO A 27 19.68 16.28 -2.17
N LEU A 28 18.86 15.59 -1.37
CA LEU A 28 18.40 16.13 -0.10
C LEU A 28 19.59 16.42 0.85
N PRO A 29 19.55 17.51 1.62
CA PRO A 29 20.62 17.85 2.57
C PRO A 29 20.91 16.73 3.56
N ALA A 30 22.19 16.54 3.89
CA ALA A 30 22.60 15.55 4.87
C ALA A 30 21.87 15.75 6.21
N GLY A 31 21.20 14.69 6.70
CA GLY A 31 20.40 14.72 7.93
C GLY A 31 18.90 14.93 7.73
N SER A 32 18.41 15.12 6.50
CA SER A 32 16.97 15.20 6.22
C SER A 32 16.27 13.86 6.47
N LYS A 33 15.22 13.85 7.30
CA LYS A 33 14.36 12.68 7.52
C LYS A 33 13.19 12.69 6.54
N VAL A 34 13.20 11.78 5.56
CA VAL A 34 12.07 11.59 4.65
C VAL A 34 10.88 10.99 5.42
N THR A 35 9.87 11.80 5.73
CA THR A 35 8.67 11.36 6.48
C THR A 35 7.52 10.91 5.57
N ARG A 36 7.58 11.23 4.27
CA ARG A 36 6.56 10.90 3.26
C ARG A 36 7.20 10.36 1.97
N GLY A 37 8.04 9.34 2.08
CA GLY A 37 8.76 8.72 0.96
C GLY A 37 8.30 7.32 0.58
N GLY A 38 7.12 6.88 1.03
CA GLY A 38 6.57 5.58 0.63
C GLY A 38 5.94 5.65 -0.75
N ALA A 39 6.07 4.58 -1.56
CA ALA A 39 5.32 4.40 -2.79
C ALA A 39 3.84 4.70 -2.53
N ARG A 40 3.25 5.63 -3.28
CA ARG A 40 1.85 6.05 -3.09
C ARG A 40 0.96 4.82 -3.23
N THR A 41 0.39 4.35 -2.12
CA THR A 41 -0.63 3.30 -2.14
C THR A 41 -1.78 3.79 -3.02
N ARG A 42 -2.11 3.02 -4.06
CA ARG A 42 -3.23 3.31 -4.95
C ARG A 42 -4.46 2.61 -4.39
N ASN A 43 -5.53 3.36 -4.16
CA ASN A 43 -6.81 2.78 -3.76
C ASN A 43 -7.51 2.20 -5.00
N VAL A 44 -8.00 0.97 -4.88
CA VAL A 44 -8.80 0.29 -5.92
C VAL A 44 -10.17 0.01 -5.33
N GLN A 45 -11.23 0.36 -6.06
CA GLN A 45 -12.60 0.04 -5.67
C GLN A 45 -13.04 -1.26 -6.34
N VAL A 46 -13.43 -2.25 -5.54
CA VAL A 46 -13.97 -3.52 -6.02
C VAL A 46 -15.46 -3.55 -5.68
N ARG A 47 -16.30 -3.85 -6.69
CA ARG A 47 -17.73 -4.04 -6.49
C ARG A 47 -17.98 -5.50 -6.15
N LEU A 48 -18.53 -5.74 -4.96
CA LEU A 48 -18.94 -7.06 -4.48
C LEU A 48 -20.44 -7.02 -4.24
N ARG A 49 -21.11 -8.15 -4.45
CA ARG A 49 -22.48 -8.37 -3.95
C ARG A 49 -22.43 -8.65 -2.45
N ASP A 50 -23.56 -8.52 -1.78
CA ASP A 50 -23.63 -8.65 -0.32
C ASP A 50 -23.15 -10.05 0.13
N GLU A 51 -23.57 -11.11 -0.55
CA GLU A 51 -23.17 -12.48 -0.24
C GLU A 51 -21.67 -12.74 -0.46
N GLU A 52 -21.05 -12.07 -1.44
CA GLU A 52 -19.62 -12.18 -1.69
C GLU A 52 -18.81 -11.50 -0.59
N PHE A 53 -19.29 -10.34 -0.13
CA PHE A 53 -18.66 -9.60 0.95
C PHE A 53 -18.80 -10.31 2.30
N GLU A 54 -19.94 -10.92 2.58
CA GLU A 54 -20.15 -11.73 3.79
C GLU A 54 -19.21 -12.94 3.81
N GLY A 55 -19.15 -13.71 2.72
CA GLY A 55 -18.26 -14.87 2.62
C GLY A 55 -16.79 -14.49 2.82
N LEU A 56 -16.37 -13.36 2.23
CA LEU A 56 -15.02 -12.83 2.39
C LEU A 56 -14.75 -12.37 3.83
N SER A 57 -15.73 -11.74 4.49
CA SER A 57 -15.61 -11.26 5.86
C SER A 57 -15.50 -12.42 6.86
N ALA A 58 -16.29 -13.48 6.66
CA ALA A 58 -16.19 -14.70 7.45
C ALA A 58 -14.80 -15.35 7.31
N TYR A 59 -14.32 -15.50 6.07
CA TYR A 59 -12.99 -16.04 5.81
C TYR A 59 -11.88 -15.19 6.45
N ALA A 60 -11.98 -13.86 6.39
CA ALA A 60 -11.01 -12.97 7.01
C ALA A 60 -11.01 -13.10 8.55
N ALA A 61 -12.19 -13.24 9.16
CA ALA A 61 -12.34 -13.48 10.59
C ALA A 61 -11.71 -14.81 11.03
N GLU A 62 -11.90 -15.89 10.27
CA GLU A 62 -11.27 -17.19 10.52
C GLU A 62 -9.74 -17.11 10.50
N GLN A 63 -9.18 -16.30 9.61
CA GLN A 63 -7.72 -16.09 9.51
C GLN A 63 -7.19 -15.04 10.51
N GLY A 64 -8.06 -14.35 11.23
CA GLY A 64 -7.67 -13.25 12.13
C GLY A 64 -7.04 -12.05 11.40
N LEU A 65 -7.40 -11.84 10.12
CA LEU A 65 -6.83 -10.81 9.26
C LEU A 65 -7.89 -9.78 8.84
N PRO A 66 -7.49 -8.52 8.58
CA PRO A 66 -8.39 -7.55 7.95
C PRO A 66 -8.82 -7.99 6.55
N VAL A 67 -10.07 -7.71 6.18
CA VAL A 67 -10.61 -8.00 4.84
C VAL A 67 -9.73 -7.42 3.72
N SER A 68 -9.21 -6.20 3.89
CA SER A 68 -8.32 -5.56 2.92
C SER A 68 -6.99 -6.30 2.74
N THR A 69 -6.46 -6.89 3.82
CA THR A 69 -5.24 -7.72 3.78
C THR A 69 -5.51 -9.00 3.01
N VAL A 70 -6.63 -9.66 3.30
CA VAL A 70 -7.04 -10.89 2.59
C VAL A 70 -7.24 -10.62 1.09
N ILE A 71 -7.99 -9.57 0.73
CA ILE A 71 -8.18 -9.18 -0.69
C ILE A 71 -6.83 -8.96 -1.35
N ARG A 72 -5.93 -8.18 -0.73
CA ARG A 72 -4.61 -7.91 -1.28
C ARG A 72 -3.82 -9.20 -1.50
N MET A 73 -3.84 -10.11 -0.53
CA MET A 73 -3.16 -11.41 -0.65
C MET A 73 -3.72 -12.26 -1.80
N LEU A 74 -5.05 -12.34 -1.92
CA LEU A 74 -5.71 -13.09 -2.99
C LEU A 74 -5.39 -12.52 -4.37
N VAL A 75 -5.44 -11.19 -4.52
CA VAL A 75 -5.09 -10.51 -5.78
C VAL A 75 -3.62 -10.72 -6.13
N LEU A 76 -2.71 -10.57 -5.17
CA LEU A 76 -1.28 -10.80 -5.42
C LEU A 76 -0.99 -12.27 -5.76
N ARG A 77 -1.65 -13.22 -5.10
CA ARG A 77 -1.52 -14.66 -5.39
C ARG A 77 -2.03 -15.00 -6.80
N SER A 78 -3.09 -14.34 -7.26
CA SER A 78 -3.68 -14.64 -8.58
C SER A 78 -2.89 -14.05 -9.74
N ILE A 79 -2.24 -12.89 -9.55
CA ILE A 79 -1.41 -12.25 -10.59
C ILE A 79 0.07 -12.63 -10.51
N ALA A 80 0.49 -13.31 -9.43
CA ALA A 80 1.85 -13.79 -9.30
C ALA A 80 2.16 -14.70 -10.51
N PRO A 81 3.23 -14.40 -11.28
CA PRO A 81 3.62 -15.26 -12.38
C PRO A 81 3.85 -16.68 -11.87
N VAL A 82 3.45 -17.67 -12.67
CA VAL A 82 3.72 -19.08 -12.35
C VAL A 82 5.19 -19.32 -12.67
N ASP A 83 6.06 -18.88 -11.77
CA ASP A 83 7.51 -18.83 -12.02
C ASP A 83 8.15 -20.24 -12.04
N ASP A 84 7.47 -21.28 -11.55
CA ASP A 84 7.98 -22.65 -11.49
C ASP A 84 6.84 -23.69 -11.31
N LEU A 85 6.90 -24.80 -12.06
CA LEU A 85 6.04 -25.99 -11.91
C LEU A 85 5.95 -26.47 -10.46
N LYS A 86 7.05 -26.39 -9.70
CA LYS A 86 7.08 -26.76 -8.28
C LYS A 86 6.10 -25.92 -7.45
N SER A 87 6.09 -24.61 -7.70
CA SER A 87 5.18 -23.69 -7.00
C SER A 87 3.72 -23.89 -7.40
N ALA A 88 3.45 -24.47 -8.57
CA ALA A 88 2.11 -24.89 -8.98
C ALA A 88 1.69 -26.20 -8.29
N LEU A 89 2.61 -27.15 -8.14
CA LEU A 89 2.38 -28.41 -7.43
C LEU A 89 2.16 -28.19 -5.93
N ASP A 90 2.96 -27.34 -5.28
CA ASP A 90 2.80 -27.00 -3.85
C ASP A 90 1.43 -26.35 -3.58
N ARG A 91 0.94 -25.52 -4.51
CA ARG A 91 -0.41 -24.94 -4.46
C ARG A 91 -1.48 -26.03 -4.57
N LEU A 92 -1.35 -26.93 -5.55
CA LEU A 92 -2.29 -28.03 -5.75
C LEU A 92 -2.40 -28.92 -4.51
N GLU A 93 -1.26 -29.24 -3.88
CA GLU A 93 -1.22 -30.05 -2.67
C GLU A 93 -1.96 -29.37 -1.50
N THR A 94 -1.74 -28.07 -1.32
CA THR A 94 -2.41 -27.27 -0.29
C THR A 94 -3.93 -27.22 -0.51
N ASP A 95 -4.35 -26.98 -1.75
CA ASP A 95 -5.77 -26.89 -2.10
C ASP A 95 -6.46 -28.25 -1.93
N LEU A 96 -5.79 -29.35 -2.31
CA LEU A 96 -6.28 -30.72 -2.10
C LEU A 96 -6.42 -31.05 -0.61
N ALA A 97 -5.46 -30.65 0.22
CA ALA A 97 -5.52 -30.84 1.67
C ALA A 97 -6.70 -30.09 2.30
N ALA A 98 -6.99 -28.87 1.82
CA ALA A 98 -8.15 -28.10 2.28
C ALA A 98 -9.48 -28.78 1.92
N VAL A 99 -9.60 -29.29 0.68
CA VAL A 99 -10.79 -30.06 0.25
C VAL A 99 -10.97 -31.31 1.09
N ARG A 100 -9.90 -32.07 1.36
CA ARG A 100 -9.97 -33.27 2.22
C ARG A 100 -10.43 -32.94 3.63
N ARG A 101 -9.88 -31.89 4.25
CA ARG A 101 -10.34 -31.46 5.59
C ARG A 101 -11.82 -31.14 5.60
N LYS A 102 -12.30 -30.38 4.60
CA LYS A 102 -13.73 -30.02 4.48
C LYS A 102 -14.63 -31.24 4.27
N ALA A 103 -14.17 -32.23 3.50
CA ALA A 103 -14.92 -33.46 3.25
C ALA A 103 -14.99 -34.39 4.46
N LEU A 104 -13.98 -34.35 5.35
CA LEU A 104 -13.90 -35.19 6.55
C LEU A 104 -14.44 -34.52 7.82
N SER A 105 -14.71 -33.22 7.77
CA SER A 105 -15.35 -32.45 8.84
C SER A 105 -16.88 -32.36 8.71
N ALA A 106 -17.46 -33.02 7.69
CA ALA A 106 -18.89 -33.15 7.44
C ALA A 106 -19.36 -34.57 7.80
#